data_AF-A0A223RP01-F1
#
_entry.id   AF-A0A223RP01-F1
#
_cell.length_a   1.000
_cell.length_b   1.000
_cell.length_c   1.000
_cell.angle_alpha   90.00
_cell.angle_beta   90.00
_cell.angle_gamma   90.00
#
_symmetry.space_group_name_H-M   'P 1'
#
loop_
_entity.id
_entity.type
_entity.pdbx_description
1 polymer ?
#
loop_
_entity_poly.entity_id
_entity_poly.type
_entity_poly.pdbx_seq_one_letter_code
_entity_poly.pdbx_strand_id
1 'polypeptide(L)'
;MRVKLLVSGLLLGVLSAFAAWAVHWSLEGHQETTYELPGTVTKLSFGNGRQESTRADNTEAAVELREFLAEHSLALVIAPHTDGPPQLVVADPAGVLPWYNPSNPLGENGADRARRGYAFEDTYSQRQWRRGRSPTLVPEEVEIVGTMPAPEGAGDLQYARPLGDYPLLPGQYLVNTDGPGELAEIRDIAYRAGFADLSAERVPLWRHLRDDPLVGTTGALLGAGCLAAVLCWTLGLRDRAGEFAIRTRHGATRARLVWQVWPRGLPFQLLGIVLGVAVTGALVSLVGLRPPGRVDRLVMAAAVTGGLLLAAPTWLLASVLGTRVRSEVGRAG
;
A
#
# COMPACT_ATOMS: atom_id res chain seq x y z
N MET A 1 27.34 20.28 20.59
CA MET A 1 26.84 20.04 19.21
C MET A 1 26.58 18.56 18.91
N ARG A 2 27.55 17.66 19.12
CA ARG A 2 27.41 16.22 18.82
C ARG A 2 26.21 15.56 19.51
N VAL A 3 26.01 15.82 20.80
CA VAL A 3 24.85 15.31 21.57
C VAL A 3 23.54 15.84 20.99
N LYS A 4 23.45 17.15 20.68
CA LYS A 4 22.25 17.74 20.05
C LYS A 4 21.92 17.02 18.73
N LEU A 5 22.92 16.79 17.87
CA LEU A 5 22.77 16.08 16.60
C LEU A 5 22.29 14.63 16.79
N LEU A 6 22.86 13.93 17.78
CA LEU A 6 22.50 12.54 18.09
C LEU A 6 21.05 12.45 18.60
N VAL A 7 20.67 13.29 19.56
CA VAL A 7 19.32 13.32 20.13
C VAL A 7 18.28 13.72 19.08
N SER A 8 18.53 14.77 18.30
CA SER A 8 17.63 15.15 17.22
C SER A 8 17.58 14.10 16.12
N GLY A 9 18.70 13.43 15.82
CA GLY A 9 18.76 12.35 14.85
C GLY A 9 17.96 11.14 15.32
N LEU A 10 17.99 10.84 16.62
CA LEU A 10 17.15 9.81 17.24
C LEU A 10 15.67 10.12 17.09
N LEU A 11 15.24 11.33 17.45
CA LEU A 11 13.84 11.74 17.32
C LEU A 11 13.37 11.72 15.87
N LEU A 12 14.20 12.18 14.92
CA LEU A 12 13.92 12.08 13.49
C LEU A 12 13.87 10.62 13.01
N GLY A 13 14.71 9.74 13.55
CA GLY A 13 14.67 8.31 13.27
C GLY A 13 13.36 7.68 13.73
N VAL A 14 12.88 8.03 14.92
CA VAL A 14 11.56 7.60 15.43
C VAL A 14 10.44 8.08 14.51
N LEU A 15 10.41 9.38 14.17
CA LEU A 15 9.40 9.94 13.27
C LEU A 15 9.43 9.30 11.88
N SER A 16 10.62 9.04 11.35
CA SER A 16 10.78 8.38 10.06
C SER A 16 10.35 6.92 10.09
N ALA A 17 10.53 6.22 11.22
CA ALA A 17 10.02 4.87 11.42
C ALA A 17 8.49 4.86 11.43
N PHE A 18 7.86 5.77 12.19
CA PHE A 18 6.40 5.88 12.18
C PHE A 18 5.83 6.21 10.81
N ALA A 19 6.46 7.12 10.05
CA ALA A 19 6.03 7.43 8.69
C ALA A 19 6.17 6.21 7.75
N ALA A 20 7.25 5.44 7.87
CA ALA A 20 7.44 4.22 7.07
C ALA A 20 6.39 3.15 7.42
N TRP A 21 6.07 2.97 8.71
CA TRP A 21 5.00 2.06 9.15
C TRP A 21 3.62 2.53 8.69
N ALA A 22 3.32 3.83 8.75
CA ALA A 22 2.06 4.37 8.26
C ALA A 22 1.89 4.11 6.75
N VAL A 23 2.94 4.33 5.95
CA VAL A 23 2.91 3.98 4.53
C VAL A 23 2.73 2.48 4.31
N HIS A 24 3.40 1.64 5.10
CA HIS A 24 3.26 0.20 4.99
C HIS A 24 1.85 -0.29 5.32
N TRP A 25 1.26 0.16 6.42
CA TRP A 25 -0.13 -0.18 6.79
C TRP A 25 -1.14 0.38 5.80
N SER A 26 -0.88 1.55 5.21
CA SER A 26 -1.70 2.10 4.14
C SER A 26 -1.60 1.27 2.85
N LEU A 27 -0.43 0.70 2.56
CA LEU A 27 -0.25 -0.22 1.45
C LEU A 27 -0.98 -1.55 1.70
N GLU A 28 -0.92 -2.10 2.91
CA GLU A 28 -1.70 -3.28 3.31
C GLU A 28 -3.20 -2.99 3.18
N GLY A 29 -3.68 -1.86 3.70
CA GLY A 29 -5.08 -1.44 3.54
C GLY A 29 -5.47 -1.26 2.07
N HIS A 30 -4.57 -0.77 1.22
CA HIS A 30 -4.81 -0.71 -0.22
C HIS A 30 -4.93 -2.10 -0.84
N GLN A 31 -4.02 -3.02 -0.51
CA GLN A 31 -4.03 -4.41 -0.97
C GLN A 31 -5.29 -5.14 -0.54
N GLU A 32 -5.74 -4.88 0.70
CA GLU A 32 -7.01 -5.35 1.24
C GLU A 32 -8.20 -4.91 0.38
N THR A 33 -8.23 -3.62 0.00
CA THR A 33 -9.32 -3.08 -0.84
C THR A 33 -9.26 -3.52 -2.30
N THR A 34 -8.11 -3.96 -2.80
CA THR A 34 -7.90 -4.39 -4.19
C THR A 34 -7.81 -5.91 -4.35
N TYR A 35 -7.95 -6.69 -3.27
CA TYR A 35 -7.71 -8.13 -3.26
C TYR A 35 -6.38 -8.51 -3.91
N GLU A 36 -5.35 -7.70 -3.68
CA GLU A 36 -4.00 -7.86 -4.22
C GLU A 36 -3.90 -7.82 -5.75
N LEU A 37 -4.87 -7.22 -6.45
CA LEU A 37 -4.81 -7.00 -7.90
C LEU A 37 -3.61 -6.11 -8.27
N PRO A 38 -2.71 -6.56 -9.17
CA PRO A 38 -1.55 -5.77 -9.56
C PRO A 38 -1.93 -4.65 -10.54
N GLY A 39 -1.15 -3.57 -10.53
CA GLY A 39 -1.26 -2.50 -11.52
C GLY A 39 -2.31 -1.43 -11.20
N THR A 40 -2.91 -0.86 -12.25
CA THR A 40 -3.96 0.17 -12.11
C THR A 40 -5.31 -0.50 -11.89
N VAL A 41 -5.82 -0.44 -10.66
CA VAL A 41 -7.11 -1.05 -10.32
C VAL A 41 -8.24 -0.04 -10.45
N THR A 42 -9.29 -0.44 -11.18
CA THR A 42 -10.55 0.30 -11.27
C THR A 42 -11.66 -0.53 -10.63
N LYS A 43 -12.42 0.12 -9.75
CA LYS A 43 -13.59 -0.44 -9.10
C LYS A 43 -14.85 0.03 -9.82
N LEU A 44 -15.61 -0.92 -10.35
CA LEU A 44 -16.93 -0.70 -10.94
C LEU A 44 -17.98 -1.32 -10.01
N SER A 45 -18.96 -0.53 -9.57
CA SER A 45 -20.04 -1.02 -8.71
C SER A 45 -21.28 -1.20 -9.56
N PHE A 46 -21.76 -2.44 -9.66
CA PHE A 46 -22.95 -2.78 -10.44
C PHE A 46 -24.09 -3.18 -9.52
N GLY A 47 -25.23 -2.53 -9.69
CA GLY A 47 -26.50 -2.88 -9.03
C GLY A 47 -27.51 -3.44 -10.02
N ASN A 48 -28.63 -3.93 -9.53
CA ASN A 48 -29.73 -4.35 -10.39
C ASN A 48 -30.26 -3.14 -11.17
N GLY A 49 -30.21 -3.24 -12.50
CA GLY A 49 -30.71 -2.21 -13.39
C GLY A 49 -32.22 -2.28 -13.55
N ARG A 50 -32.75 -1.38 -14.39
CA ARG A 50 -34.19 -1.31 -14.70
C ARG A 50 -34.62 -2.35 -15.75
N GLN A 51 -33.63 -2.99 -16.37
CA GLN A 51 -33.83 -3.94 -17.45
C GLN A 51 -33.94 -5.34 -16.86
N GLU A 52 -35.07 -5.99 -17.08
CA GLU A 52 -35.25 -7.39 -16.71
C GLU A 52 -34.41 -8.24 -17.67
N SER A 53 -33.30 -8.79 -17.16
CA SER A 53 -32.50 -9.79 -17.86
C SER A 53 -32.89 -11.19 -17.40
N THR A 54 -32.89 -12.14 -18.31
CA THR A 54 -33.11 -13.54 -17.94
C THR A 54 -31.82 -14.14 -17.38
N ARG A 55 -31.93 -15.24 -16.62
CA ARG A 55 -30.77 -15.99 -16.13
C ARG A 55 -29.88 -16.49 -17.30
N ALA A 56 -30.46 -16.73 -18.47
CA ALA A 56 -29.74 -17.13 -19.67
C ALA A 56 -28.87 -15.97 -20.20
N ASP A 57 -29.46 -14.79 -20.40
CA ASP A 57 -28.74 -13.59 -20.87
C ASP A 57 -27.58 -13.22 -19.93
N ASN A 58 -27.82 -13.36 -18.62
CA ASN A 58 -26.81 -13.08 -17.61
C ASN A 58 -25.66 -14.12 -17.62
N THR A 59 -25.94 -15.37 -17.99
CA THR A 59 -24.91 -16.41 -18.13
C THR A 59 -24.11 -16.22 -19.43
N GLU A 60 -24.77 -15.82 -20.51
CA GLU A 60 -24.12 -15.48 -21.78
C GLU A 60 -23.16 -14.30 -21.61
N ALA A 61 -23.59 -13.25 -20.92
CA ALA A 61 -22.73 -12.12 -20.57
C ALA A 61 -21.53 -12.52 -19.69
N ALA A 62 -21.68 -13.49 -18.79
CA ALA A 62 -20.56 -14.01 -18.00
C ALA A 62 -19.49 -14.69 -18.86
N VAL A 63 -19.94 -15.46 -19.87
CA VAL A 63 -19.06 -16.13 -20.83
C VAL A 63 -18.35 -15.11 -21.72
N GLU A 64 -19.08 -14.13 -22.24
CA GLU A 64 -18.53 -13.04 -23.04
C GLU A 64 -17.51 -12.21 -22.25
N LEU A 65 -17.82 -11.87 -20.99
CA LEU A 65 -16.89 -11.17 -20.11
C LEU A 65 -15.62 -12.00 -19.88
N ARG A 66 -15.73 -13.31 -19.66
CA ARG A 66 -14.58 -14.21 -19.51
C ARG A 66 -13.71 -14.22 -20.76
N GLU A 67 -14.31 -14.29 -21.94
CA GLU A 67 -13.59 -14.29 -23.22
C GLU A 67 -12.87 -12.96 -23.45
N PHE A 68 -13.55 -11.85 -23.21
CA PHE A 68 -12.96 -10.51 -23.31
C PHE A 68 -11.75 -10.33 -22.38
N LEU A 69 -11.87 -10.76 -21.13
CA LEU A 69 -10.77 -10.71 -20.15
C LEU A 69 -9.60 -11.59 -20.56
N ALA A 70 -9.86 -12.77 -21.14
CA ALA A 70 -8.83 -13.67 -21.64
C ALA A 70 -8.09 -13.08 -22.85
N GLU A 71 -8.81 -12.45 -23.79
CA GLU A 71 -8.23 -11.79 -24.95
C GLU A 71 -7.30 -10.64 -24.56
N HIS A 72 -7.70 -9.83 -23.58
CA HIS A 72 -6.94 -8.67 -23.11
C HIS A 72 -6.00 -8.98 -21.94
N SER A 73 -5.90 -10.24 -21.51
CA SER A 73 -5.09 -10.67 -20.36
C SER A 73 -5.39 -9.88 -19.07
N LEU A 74 -6.65 -9.54 -18.86
CA LEU A 74 -7.13 -8.76 -17.72
C LEU A 74 -7.57 -9.69 -16.58
N ALA A 75 -7.25 -9.29 -15.35
CA ALA A 75 -7.73 -9.92 -14.13
C ALA A 75 -8.93 -9.17 -13.58
N LEU A 76 -9.96 -9.91 -13.21
CA LEU A 76 -11.20 -9.41 -12.61
C LEU A 76 -11.48 -10.17 -11.31
N VAL A 77 -11.79 -9.42 -10.25
CA VAL A 77 -12.34 -9.94 -9.00
C VAL A 77 -13.69 -9.30 -8.77
N ILE A 78 -14.74 -10.12 -8.64
CA ILE A 78 -16.09 -9.68 -8.29
C ILE A 78 -16.33 -10.03 -6.83
N ALA A 79 -16.45 -8.99 -6.02
CA ALA A 79 -16.87 -9.09 -4.63
C ALA A 79 -18.38 -8.88 -4.51
N PRO A 80 -19.09 -9.74 -3.74
CA PRO A 80 -20.53 -9.70 -3.59
C PRO A 80 -20.92 -8.43 -2.83
N HIS A 81 -22.10 -7.90 -3.17
CA HIS A 81 -22.75 -6.92 -2.32
C HIS A 81 -23.27 -7.59 -1.03
N THR A 82 -23.56 -6.82 0.01
CA THR A 82 -23.85 -7.27 1.40
C THR A 82 -24.88 -8.40 1.56
N ASP A 83 -25.73 -8.66 0.57
CA ASP A 83 -26.78 -9.69 0.60
C ASP A 83 -26.48 -10.93 -0.29
N GLY A 84 -25.28 -11.03 -0.86
CA GLY A 84 -24.87 -12.15 -1.71
C GLY A 84 -24.25 -13.34 -0.95
N PRO A 85 -24.09 -14.50 -1.61
CA PRO A 85 -23.31 -15.60 -1.03
C PRO A 85 -21.89 -15.12 -0.69
N PRO A 86 -21.28 -15.61 0.41
CA PRO A 86 -19.98 -15.14 0.89
C PRO A 86 -18.84 -15.72 0.01
N GLN A 87 -18.75 -15.24 -1.23
CA GLN A 87 -17.85 -15.77 -2.25
C GLN A 87 -17.05 -14.68 -2.96
N LEU A 88 -15.92 -15.02 -3.57
CA LEU A 88 -15.31 -14.20 -4.64
C LEU A 88 -15.51 -14.88 -5.99
N VAL A 89 -15.83 -14.11 -7.03
CA VAL A 89 -15.78 -14.60 -8.41
C VAL A 89 -14.53 -14.03 -9.06
N VAL A 90 -13.67 -14.90 -9.61
CA VAL A 90 -12.34 -14.51 -10.08
C VAL A 90 -12.14 -14.94 -11.53
N ALA A 91 -11.65 -14.03 -12.35
CA ALA A 91 -11.10 -14.34 -13.66
C ALA A 91 -9.65 -13.88 -13.69
N ASP A 92 -8.73 -14.82 -13.85
CA ASP A 92 -7.31 -14.53 -13.94
C ASP A 92 -6.67 -15.38 -15.06
N PRO A 93 -6.89 -14.99 -16.33
CA PRO A 93 -6.35 -15.73 -17.47
C PRO A 93 -4.82 -15.67 -17.56
N ALA A 94 -4.21 -14.62 -16.99
CA ALA A 94 -2.77 -14.40 -17.03
C ALA A 94 -2.01 -14.95 -15.80
N GLY A 95 -2.74 -15.40 -14.76
CA GLY A 95 -2.14 -15.92 -13.53
C GLY A 95 -1.42 -14.85 -12.72
N VAL A 96 -1.93 -13.62 -12.72
CA VAL A 96 -1.30 -12.46 -12.04
C VAL A 96 -1.66 -12.36 -10.57
N LEU A 97 -2.73 -13.00 -10.11
CA LEU A 97 -3.16 -12.97 -8.71
C LEU A 97 -2.34 -13.97 -7.88
N PRO A 98 -1.60 -13.51 -6.86
CA PRO A 98 -0.67 -14.37 -6.12
C PRO A 98 -1.36 -15.42 -5.25
N TRP A 99 -2.57 -15.13 -4.77
CA TRP A 99 -3.38 -16.03 -3.92
C TRP A 99 -4.28 -16.96 -4.74
N TYR A 100 -4.59 -16.60 -6.00
CA TYR A 100 -5.50 -17.36 -6.85
C TYR A 100 -4.73 -18.24 -7.84
N ASN A 101 -4.36 -19.44 -7.39
CA ASN A 101 -3.76 -20.45 -8.25
C ASN A 101 -4.63 -21.72 -8.26
N PRO A 102 -5.63 -21.81 -9.16
CA PRO A 102 -6.40 -23.02 -9.31
C PRO A 102 -5.47 -24.13 -9.76
N SER A 103 -5.22 -25.09 -8.87
CA SER A 103 -4.42 -26.28 -9.18
C SER A 103 -5.11 -27.02 -10.34
N ASN A 104 -4.57 -26.83 -11.55
CA ASN A 104 -4.99 -27.40 -12.84
C ASN A 104 -5.87 -26.48 -13.75
N PRO A 105 -5.26 -25.48 -14.41
CA PRO A 105 -5.94 -24.67 -15.43
C PRO A 105 -6.11 -25.40 -16.79
N LEU A 106 -5.44 -26.54 -17.01
CA LEU A 106 -5.29 -27.17 -18.35
C LEU A 106 -5.52 -28.69 -18.40
N GLY A 107 -6.19 -29.29 -17.42
CA GLY A 107 -6.52 -30.72 -17.44
C GLY A 107 -7.65 -31.02 -18.43
N GLU A 108 -7.32 -31.60 -19.58
CA GLU A 108 -8.20 -32.00 -20.69
C GLU A 108 -9.57 -32.56 -20.27
N ASN A 109 -10.60 -32.16 -21.04
CA ASN A 109 -11.98 -32.67 -21.11
C ASN A 109 -13.04 -32.17 -20.10
N GLY A 110 -14.13 -31.63 -20.69
CA GLY A 110 -15.51 -31.87 -20.24
C GLY A 110 -16.21 -30.72 -19.52
N ALA A 111 -17.51 -30.56 -19.81
CA ALA A 111 -18.46 -29.59 -19.28
C ALA A 111 -18.58 -29.47 -17.73
N ASP A 112 -17.83 -30.29 -16.96
CA ASP A 112 -17.74 -30.27 -15.49
C ASP A 112 -16.77 -29.21 -14.92
N ARG A 113 -16.15 -28.38 -15.78
CA ARG A 113 -15.26 -27.29 -15.34
C ARG A 113 -15.99 -26.07 -14.80
N ALA A 114 -17.19 -25.80 -15.28
CA ALA A 114 -17.87 -24.53 -15.04
C ALA A 114 -18.42 -24.39 -13.62
N ARG A 115 -18.45 -25.47 -12.83
CA ARG A 115 -19.11 -25.51 -11.51
C ARG A 115 -18.20 -25.69 -10.31
N ARG A 116 -16.94 -25.29 -10.43
CA ARG A 116 -15.90 -25.57 -9.44
C ARG A 116 -15.66 -24.37 -8.52
N GLY A 117 -15.52 -24.60 -7.23
CA GLY A 117 -15.12 -23.59 -6.24
C GLY A 117 -13.96 -24.08 -5.36
N TYR A 118 -13.29 -23.14 -4.72
CA TYR A 118 -12.20 -23.40 -3.79
C TYR A 118 -12.51 -22.73 -2.46
N ALA A 119 -12.53 -23.50 -1.38
CA ALA A 119 -12.76 -22.94 -0.06
C ALA A 119 -11.51 -22.21 0.45
N PHE A 120 -11.70 -21.06 1.09
CA PHE A 120 -10.59 -20.37 1.72
C PHE A 120 -10.09 -21.13 2.95
N GLU A 121 -8.79 -21.10 3.21
CA GLU A 121 -8.20 -21.70 4.40
C GLU A 121 -8.76 -21.10 5.69
N ASP A 122 -8.84 -21.93 6.73
CA ASP A 122 -9.37 -21.62 8.06
C ASP A 122 -10.85 -21.19 8.14
N THR A 123 -11.59 -21.35 7.05
CA THR A 123 -13.03 -21.02 6.98
C THR A 123 -13.96 -22.17 7.37
N TYR A 124 -15.26 -21.86 7.54
CA TYR A 124 -16.29 -22.88 7.78
C TYR A 124 -16.40 -23.82 6.58
N SER A 125 -16.38 -23.28 5.36
CA SER A 125 -16.49 -24.07 4.13
C SER A 125 -15.36 -25.09 3.98
N GLN A 126 -14.11 -24.69 4.31
CA GLN A 126 -12.99 -25.63 4.34
C GLN A 126 -13.23 -26.77 5.34
N ARG A 127 -13.66 -26.46 6.57
CA ARG A 127 -13.89 -27.45 7.62
C ARG A 127 -14.97 -28.47 7.23
N GLN A 128 -16.04 -28.03 6.58
CA GLN A 128 -17.10 -28.93 6.11
C GLN A 128 -16.63 -29.80 4.94
N TRP A 129 -15.96 -29.20 3.96
CA TRP A 129 -15.42 -29.92 2.81
C TRP A 129 -14.43 -31.01 3.24
N ARG A 130 -13.49 -30.71 4.16
CA ARG A 130 -12.55 -31.69 4.71
C ARG A 130 -13.23 -32.84 5.47
N ARG A 131 -14.46 -32.63 5.96
CA ARG A 131 -15.28 -33.67 6.60
C ARG A 131 -16.12 -34.48 5.60
N GLY A 132 -15.93 -34.26 4.30
CA GLY A 132 -16.72 -34.91 3.24
C GLY A 132 -18.17 -34.43 3.18
N ARG A 133 -18.46 -33.23 3.70
CA ARG A 133 -19.80 -32.63 3.70
C ARG A 133 -19.88 -31.45 2.74
N SER A 134 -21.02 -31.29 2.07
CA SER A 134 -21.32 -30.10 1.29
C SER A 134 -21.50 -28.88 2.21
N PRO A 135 -20.74 -27.79 2.05
CA PRO A 135 -20.86 -26.63 2.90
C PRO A 135 -22.18 -25.88 2.66
N THR A 136 -22.95 -25.61 3.72
CA THR A 136 -24.24 -24.91 3.64
C THR A 136 -24.15 -23.49 3.05
N LEU A 137 -22.99 -22.84 3.18
CA LEU A 137 -22.75 -21.47 2.68
C LEU A 137 -22.37 -21.43 1.19
N VAL A 138 -22.22 -22.61 0.56
CA VAL A 138 -21.91 -22.75 -0.85
C VAL A 138 -23.20 -23.20 -1.55
N PRO A 139 -23.68 -22.48 -2.59
CA PRO A 139 -24.84 -22.88 -3.37
C PRO A 139 -24.66 -24.28 -3.96
N GLU A 140 -25.75 -25.02 -4.12
CA GLU A 140 -25.73 -26.40 -4.64
C GLU A 140 -25.14 -26.48 -6.05
N GLU A 141 -25.18 -25.38 -6.80
CA GLU A 141 -24.59 -25.32 -8.13
C GLU A 141 -23.06 -25.22 -8.13
N VAL A 142 -22.39 -25.04 -6.98
CA VAL A 142 -20.94 -24.93 -6.85
C VAL A 142 -20.37 -26.12 -6.08
N GLU A 143 -19.51 -26.91 -6.73
CA GLU A 143 -18.77 -28.00 -6.12
C GLU A 143 -17.40 -27.53 -5.64
N ILE A 144 -17.11 -27.66 -4.34
CA ILE A 144 -15.78 -27.35 -3.80
C ILE A 144 -14.80 -28.46 -4.13
N VAL A 145 -13.74 -28.13 -4.86
CA VAL A 145 -12.74 -29.09 -5.37
C VAL A 145 -11.42 -29.03 -4.62
N GLY A 146 -11.20 -27.98 -3.83
CA GLY A 146 -9.95 -27.78 -3.12
C GLY A 146 -9.99 -26.59 -2.17
N THR A 147 -8.82 -26.27 -1.63
CA THR A 147 -8.62 -25.15 -0.70
C THR A 147 -7.54 -24.21 -1.21
N MET A 148 -7.67 -22.92 -0.91
CA MET A 148 -6.70 -21.88 -1.27
C MET A 148 -6.52 -20.87 -0.13
N PRO A 149 -5.38 -20.18 -0.05
CA PRO A 149 -5.23 -19.07 0.88
C PRO A 149 -6.28 -17.99 0.60
N ALA A 150 -6.80 -17.37 1.65
CA ALA A 150 -7.63 -16.18 1.51
C ALA A 150 -6.77 -14.97 1.13
N PRO A 151 -7.19 -14.12 0.19
CA PRO A 151 -6.57 -12.82 0.01
C PRO A 151 -6.73 -11.95 1.27
N GLU A 152 -5.84 -10.99 1.44
CA GLU A 152 -6.08 -9.92 2.40
C GLU A 152 -7.41 -9.20 2.07
N GLY A 153 -8.26 -9.01 3.07
CA GLY A 153 -9.58 -8.38 2.89
C GLY A 153 -10.71 -9.33 2.56
N ALA A 154 -10.45 -10.65 2.53
CA ALA A 154 -11.50 -11.65 2.36
C ALA A 154 -12.54 -11.60 3.50
N GLY A 155 -12.16 -11.20 4.72
CA GLY A 155 -13.07 -11.08 5.86
C GLY A 155 -13.91 -12.34 6.09
N ASP A 156 -15.23 -12.21 6.01
CA ASP A 156 -16.19 -13.31 6.20
C ASP A 156 -16.44 -14.17 4.95
N LEU A 157 -15.77 -13.89 3.83
CA LEU A 157 -15.88 -14.68 2.61
C LEU A 157 -15.35 -16.09 2.83
N GLN A 158 -16.02 -17.07 2.23
CA GLN A 158 -15.83 -18.49 2.53
C GLN A 158 -15.18 -19.28 1.38
N TYR A 159 -15.34 -18.83 0.14
CA TYR A 159 -14.81 -19.52 -1.04
C TYR A 159 -14.60 -18.57 -2.23
N ALA A 160 -13.75 -18.98 -3.17
CA ALA A 160 -13.63 -18.35 -4.48
C ALA A 160 -14.14 -19.32 -5.56
N ARG A 161 -14.70 -18.77 -6.64
CA ARG A 161 -15.05 -19.53 -7.84
C ARG A 161 -14.55 -18.81 -9.10
N PRO A 162 -14.21 -19.54 -10.17
CA PRO A 162 -13.87 -18.91 -11.43
C PRO A 162 -15.10 -18.22 -12.05
N LEU A 163 -14.86 -17.15 -12.80
CA LEU A 163 -15.83 -16.65 -13.75
C LEU A 163 -16.07 -17.74 -14.81
N GLY A 164 -17.33 -18.15 -14.96
CA GLY A 164 -17.70 -19.32 -15.75
C GLY A 164 -19.17 -19.26 -16.14
N ASP A 165 -19.79 -20.42 -16.31
CA ASP A 165 -21.15 -20.53 -16.87
C ASP A 165 -22.23 -20.33 -15.78
N TYR A 166 -21.99 -19.35 -14.92
CA TYR A 166 -22.91 -18.88 -13.89
C TYR A 166 -23.39 -17.48 -14.26
N PRO A 167 -24.60 -17.09 -13.83
CA PRO A 167 -25.03 -15.71 -13.96
C PRO A 167 -24.04 -14.77 -13.26
N LEU A 168 -23.73 -13.64 -13.91
CA LEU A 168 -23.07 -12.53 -13.25
C LEU A 168 -23.90 -12.05 -12.07
N LEU A 169 -23.20 -11.50 -11.09
CA LEU A 169 -23.80 -11.06 -9.84
C LEU A 169 -23.66 -9.55 -9.70
N PRO A 170 -24.63 -8.88 -9.08
CA PRO A 170 -24.43 -7.50 -8.66
C PRO A 170 -23.33 -7.46 -7.59
N GLY A 171 -22.56 -6.38 -7.55
CA GLY A 171 -21.42 -6.29 -6.67
C GLY A 171 -20.34 -5.32 -7.14
N GLN A 172 -19.17 -5.46 -6.55
CA GLN A 172 -18.00 -4.65 -6.86
C GLN A 172 -17.08 -5.45 -7.77
N TYR A 173 -16.84 -4.93 -8.96
CA TYR A 173 -15.99 -5.51 -9.99
C TYR A 173 -14.67 -4.75 -9.98
N LEU A 174 -13.61 -5.42 -9.56
CA LEU A 174 -12.27 -4.87 -9.54
C LEU A 174 -11.49 -5.41 -10.73
N VAL A 175 -11.09 -4.52 -11.63
CA VAL A 175 -10.35 -4.87 -12.85
C VAL A 175 -8.97 -4.21 -12.80
N ASN A 176 -7.94 -4.93 -13.24
CA ASN A 176 -6.58 -4.43 -13.36
C ASN A 176 -6.32 -3.54 -14.60
N THR A 177 -7.28 -2.68 -14.96
CA THR A 177 -7.11 -1.71 -16.05
C THR A 177 -7.72 -0.34 -15.73
N ASP A 178 -7.18 0.70 -16.34
CA ASP A 178 -7.74 2.05 -16.42
C ASP A 178 -8.05 2.49 -17.87
N GLY A 179 -7.97 1.56 -18.83
CA GLY A 179 -8.29 1.81 -20.23
C GLY A 179 -9.76 2.16 -20.43
N PRO A 180 -10.11 3.37 -20.93
CA PRO A 180 -11.51 3.78 -21.06
C PRO A 180 -12.29 2.90 -22.05
N GLY A 181 -11.62 2.32 -23.06
CA GLY A 181 -12.24 1.38 -24.01
C GLY A 181 -12.57 0.05 -23.35
N GLU A 182 -11.61 -0.55 -22.64
CA GLU A 182 -11.81 -1.82 -21.93
C GLU A 182 -12.89 -1.70 -20.84
N LEU A 183 -12.88 -0.61 -20.08
CA LEU A 183 -13.91 -0.34 -19.08
C LEU A 183 -15.28 -0.09 -19.70
N ALA A 184 -15.36 0.50 -20.90
CA ALA A 184 -16.62 0.69 -21.60
C ALA A 184 -17.20 -0.66 -22.05
N GLU A 185 -16.37 -1.57 -22.56
CA GLU A 185 -16.80 -2.90 -22.98
C GLU A 185 -17.30 -3.73 -21.80
N ILE A 186 -16.55 -3.75 -20.68
CA ILE A 186 -16.97 -4.45 -19.45
C ILE A 186 -18.32 -3.91 -18.94
N ARG A 187 -18.52 -2.59 -19.03
CA ARG A 187 -19.80 -1.97 -18.68
C ARG A 187 -20.91 -2.37 -19.64
N ASP A 188 -20.65 -2.37 -20.95
CA ASP A 188 -21.64 -2.77 -21.96
C ASP A 188 -22.12 -4.20 -21.73
N ILE A 189 -21.20 -5.14 -21.49
CA ILE A 189 -21.51 -6.53 -21.16
C ILE A 189 -22.37 -6.61 -19.88
N ALA A 190 -22.01 -5.85 -18.83
CA ALA A 190 -22.79 -5.79 -17.59
C ALA A 190 -24.19 -5.16 -17.79
N TYR A 191 -24.31 -4.14 -18.65
CA TYR A 191 -25.59 -3.53 -19.00
C TYR A 191 -26.50 -4.50 -19.74
N ARG A 192 -25.95 -5.28 -20.69
CA ARG A 192 -26.68 -6.34 -21.39
C ARG A 192 -27.15 -7.45 -20.44
N ALA A 193 -26.38 -7.73 -19.39
CA ALA A 193 -26.78 -8.62 -18.31
C ALA A 193 -27.84 -8.01 -17.35
N GLY A 194 -28.33 -6.79 -17.61
CA GLY A 194 -29.36 -6.12 -16.82
C GLY A 194 -28.84 -5.35 -15.60
N PHE A 195 -27.53 -5.19 -15.45
CA PHE A 195 -26.95 -4.39 -14.37
C PHE A 195 -26.84 -2.92 -14.75
N ALA A 196 -26.91 -2.03 -13.75
CA ALA A 196 -26.65 -0.61 -13.93
C ALA A 196 -25.41 -0.20 -13.14
N ASP A 197 -24.60 0.69 -13.73
CA ASP A 197 -23.44 1.29 -13.07
C ASP A 197 -23.92 2.22 -11.94
N LEU A 198 -23.53 1.89 -10.71
CA LEU A 198 -23.77 2.71 -9.52
C LEU A 198 -22.62 3.69 -9.32
N SER A 199 -21.39 3.25 -9.58
CA SER A 199 -20.19 4.06 -9.43
C SER A 199 -18.98 3.42 -10.11
N ALA A 200 -18.15 4.28 -10.69
CA ALA A 200 -16.83 3.90 -11.16
C ALA A 200 -15.77 4.73 -10.43
N GLU A 201 -14.96 4.05 -9.62
CA GLU A 201 -13.91 4.68 -8.84
C GLU A 201 -12.56 4.09 -9.22
N ARG A 202 -11.66 4.94 -9.71
CA ARG A 202 -10.26 4.58 -9.83
C ARG A 202 -9.66 4.53 -8.43
N VAL A 203 -8.92 3.48 -8.12
CA VAL A 203 -8.26 3.30 -6.82
C VAL A 203 -6.74 3.48 -6.99
N PRO A 204 -6.21 4.66 -7.36
CA PRO A 204 -4.77 4.81 -7.51
C PRO A 204 -4.10 4.83 -6.13
N LEU A 205 -3.03 4.06 -5.98
CA LEU A 205 -2.18 3.98 -4.79
C LEU A 205 -1.89 5.35 -4.15
N TRP A 206 -1.52 6.35 -4.96
CA TRP A 206 -1.20 7.68 -4.45
C TRP A 206 -2.40 8.41 -3.82
N ARG A 207 -3.61 8.22 -4.35
CA ARG A 207 -4.82 8.81 -3.74
C ARG A 207 -5.11 8.14 -2.41
N HIS A 208 -4.97 6.82 -2.34
CA HIS A 208 -5.14 6.06 -1.09
C HIS A 208 -4.13 6.55 -0.02
N LEU A 209 -2.84 6.63 -0.35
CA LEU A 209 -1.81 7.14 0.56
C LEU A 209 -2.05 8.59 1.00
N ARG A 210 -2.56 9.44 0.11
CA ARG A 210 -2.82 10.86 0.43
C ARG A 210 -4.03 11.03 1.34
N ASP A 211 -5.07 10.25 1.09
CA ASP A 211 -6.34 10.35 1.80
C ASP A 211 -6.29 9.55 3.12
N ASP A 212 -5.26 8.72 3.33
CA ASP A 212 -4.98 8.04 4.58
C ASP A 212 -4.55 9.02 5.70
N PRO A 213 -5.34 9.11 6.80
CA PRO A 213 -5.05 10.02 7.90
C PRO A 213 -3.75 9.68 8.65
N LEU A 214 -3.34 8.41 8.70
CA LEU A 214 -2.10 7.99 9.35
C LEU A 214 -0.88 8.50 8.57
N VAL A 215 -0.91 8.37 7.24
CA VAL A 215 0.16 8.89 6.37
C VAL A 215 0.22 10.42 6.46
N GLY A 216 -0.94 11.09 6.40
CA GLY A 216 -1.01 12.54 6.52
C GLY A 216 -0.48 13.07 7.85
N THR A 217 -0.89 12.48 8.98
CA THR A 217 -0.47 12.90 10.32
C THR A 217 1.02 12.63 10.59
N THR A 218 1.50 11.43 10.25
CA THR A 218 2.93 11.09 10.43
C THR A 218 3.83 11.92 9.52
N GLY A 219 3.40 12.19 8.28
CA GLY A 219 4.09 13.11 7.37
C GLY A 219 4.18 14.54 7.92
N ALA A 220 3.08 15.07 8.49
CA ALA A 220 3.06 16.39 9.11
C ALA A 220 3.99 16.45 10.35
N LEU A 221 3.97 15.42 11.20
CA LEU A 221 4.86 15.33 12.37
C LEU A 221 6.33 15.25 11.96
N LEU A 222 6.65 14.47 10.91
CA LEU A 222 8.00 14.38 10.37
C LEU A 222 8.46 15.73 9.80
N GLY A 223 7.60 16.44 9.06
CA GLY A 223 7.87 17.79 8.56
C GLY A 223 8.12 18.80 9.68
N ALA A 224 7.28 18.80 10.72
CA ALA A 224 7.47 19.63 11.91
C ALA A 224 8.77 19.28 12.65
N GLY A 225 9.09 17.99 12.78
CA GLY A 225 10.35 17.51 13.36
C GLY A 225 11.58 17.98 12.58
N CYS A 226 11.53 17.94 11.25
CA CYS A 226 12.57 18.48 10.38
C CYS A 226 12.76 19.99 10.59
N LEU A 227 11.68 20.77 10.65
CA LEU A 227 11.75 22.21 10.94
C LEU A 227 12.36 22.49 12.31
N ALA A 228 11.93 21.76 13.35
CA ALA A 228 12.46 21.89 14.69
C ALA A 228 13.96 21.53 14.75
N ALA A 229 14.39 20.49 14.04
CA ALA A 229 15.78 20.09 13.93
C ALA A 229 16.62 21.19 13.26
N VAL A 230 16.16 21.77 12.14
CA VAL A 230 16.82 22.90 11.47
C VAL A 230 16.99 24.08 12.44
N LEU A 231 15.94 24.45 13.18
CA LEU A 231 16.01 25.55 14.16
C LEU A 231 17.01 25.23 15.29
N CYS A 232 16.95 24.02 15.85
CA CYS A 232 17.86 23.59 16.92
C CYS A 232 19.33 23.60 16.46
N TRP A 233 19.58 23.11 15.26
CA TRP A 233 20.92 23.03 14.66
C TRP A 233 21.47 24.38 14.26
N THR A 234 20.63 25.26 13.70
CA THR A 234 21.06 26.63 13.36
C THR A 234 21.43 27.42 14.61
N LEU A 235 20.65 27.31 15.69
CA LEU A 235 20.99 27.92 16.98
C LEU A 235 22.31 27.37 17.53
N GLY A 236 22.48 26.04 17.53
CA GLY A 236 23.74 25.41 17.98
C GLY A 236 24.97 25.75 17.12
N LEU A 237 24.78 26.16 15.86
CA LEU A 237 25.85 26.71 15.03
C LEU A 237 26.08 28.20 15.30
N ARG A 238 25.03 28.96 15.58
CA ARG A 238 25.14 30.38 15.96
C ARG A 238 25.83 30.59 17.29
N ASP A 239 25.71 29.65 18.24
CA ASP A 239 26.51 29.66 19.47
C ASP A 239 28.02 29.66 19.17
N ARG A 240 28.43 29.18 17.99
CA ARG A 240 29.81 29.17 17.49
C ARG A 240 30.10 30.29 16.49
N ALA A 241 29.25 31.31 16.41
CA ALA A 241 29.43 32.43 15.49
C ALA A 241 30.76 33.17 15.69
N GLY A 242 31.27 33.25 16.93
CA GLY A 242 32.59 33.83 17.22
C GLY A 242 33.75 33.07 16.55
N GLU A 243 33.72 31.73 16.59
CA GLU A 243 34.71 30.88 15.91
C GLU A 243 34.67 31.08 14.39
N PHE A 244 33.45 31.17 13.82
CA PHE A 244 33.28 31.41 12.39
C PHE A 244 33.73 32.82 11.99
N ALA A 245 33.43 33.84 12.79
CA ALA A 245 33.86 35.22 12.55
C ALA A 245 35.38 35.34 12.51
N ILE A 246 36.09 34.72 13.46
CA ILE A 246 37.57 34.69 13.49
C ILE A 246 38.10 34.02 12.20
N ARG A 247 37.56 32.86 11.82
CA ARG A 247 38.00 32.15 10.60
C ARG A 247 37.72 32.93 9.32
N THR A 248 36.59 33.63 9.24
CA THR A 248 36.31 34.49 8.08
C THR A 248 37.27 35.68 8.01
N ARG A 249 37.70 36.25 9.14
CA ARG A 249 38.72 37.31 9.18
C ARG A 249 40.11 36.82 8.72
N HIS A 250 40.41 35.54 8.92
CA HIS A 250 41.63 34.89 8.40
C HIS A 250 41.47 34.31 6.98
N GLY A 251 40.48 34.77 6.21
CA GLY A 251 40.36 34.43 4.78
C GLY A 251 39.56 33.17 4.46
N ALA A 252 38.86 32.55 5.43
CA ALA A 252 37.98 31.43 5.13
C ALA A 252 36.71 31.89 4.39
N THR A 253 36.43 31.29 3.23
CA THR A 253 35.17 31.52 2.51
C THR A 253 34.01 30.80 3.20
N ARG A 254 32.79 31.36 3.07
CA ARG A 254 31.57 30.78 3.69
C ARG A 254 31.29 29.37 3.20
N ALA A 255 31.47 29.11 1.90
CA ALA A 255 31.31 27.77 1.33
C ALA A 255 32.27 26.77 1.99
N ARG A 256 33.53 27.16 2.24
CA ARG A 256 34.53 26.30 2.87
C ARG A 256 34.16 25.95 4.32
N LEU A 257 33.55 26.88 5.05
CA LEU A 257 33.04 26.62 6.41
C LEU A 257 31.87 25.62 6.40
N VAL A 258 30.92 25.78 5.47
CA VAL A 258 29.81 24.83 5.29
C VAL A 258 30.33 23.43 4.94
N TRP A 259 31.23 23.32 3.96
CA TRP A 259 31.84 22.06 3.55
C TRP A 259 32.68 21.39 4.64
N GLN A 260 33.21 22.15 5.60
CA GLN A 260 33.92 21.59 6.74
C GLN A 260 32.99 21.09 7.85
N VAL A 261 31.84 21.75 8.05
CA VAL A 261 30.88 21.44 9.11
C VAL A 261 29.91 20.34 8.70
N TRP A 262 29.45 20.35 7.45
CA TRP A 262 28.47 19.44 6.91
C TRP A 262 28.84 17.95 7.11
N PRO A 263 29.99 17.43 6.64
CA PRO A 263 30.31 16.01 6.77
C PRO A 263 30.54 15.57 8.23
N ARG A 264 30.93 16.49 9.11
CA ARG A 264 31.19 16.17 10.54
C ARG A 264 29.93 15.91 11.34
N GLY A 265 28.76 16.35 10.86
CA GLY A 265 27.47 16.13 11.52
C GLY A 265 26.79 14.82 11.14
N LEU A 266 27.01 14.35 9.90
CA LEU A 266 26.38 13.16 9.33
C LEU A 266 26.53 11.86 10.15
N PRO A 267 27.71 11.49 10.70
CA PRO A 267 27.82 10.24 11.45
C PRO A 267 26.98 10.22 12.73
N PHE A 268 26.83 11.38 13.40
CA PHE A 268 26.00 11.48 14.60
C PHE A 268 24.50 11.43 14.27
N GLN A 269 24.12 11.97 13.11
CA GLN A 269 22.75 11.86 12.61
C GLN A 269 22.41 10.44 12.20
N LEU A 270 23.31 9.78 11.46
CA LEU A 270 23.15 8.37 11.12
C LEU A 270 22.99 7.50 12.36
N LEU A 271 23.89 7.67 13.34
CA LEU A 271 23.81 6.92 14.60
C LEU A 271 22.49 7.19 15.34
N GLY A 272 22.08 8.46 15.41
CA GLY A 272 20.79 8.84 15.99
C GLY A 272 19.64 8.16 15.28
N ILE A 273 19.54 8.28 13.95
CA ILE A 273 18.46 7.72 13.13
C ILE A 273 18.38 6.21 13.30
N VAL A 274 19.51 5.51 13.17
CA VAL A 274 19.57 4.05 13.35
C VAL A 274 19.08 3.66 14.74
N LEU A 275 19.50 4.39 15.78
CA LEU A 275 19.06 4.14 17.15
C LEU A 275 17.55 4.40 17.33
N GLY A 276 17.03 5.50 16.78
CA GLY A 276 15.61 5.83 16.84
C GLY A 276 14.73 4.82 16.10
N VAL A 277 15.18 4.39 14.92
CA VAL A 277 14.53 3.33 14.15
C VAL A 277 14.57 2.02 14.95
N ALA A 278 15.72 1.61 15.47
CA ALA A 278 15.86 0.39 16.28
C ALA A 278 14.94 0.38 17.51
N VAL A 279 14.84 1.50 18.24
CA VAL A 279 13.91 1.65 19.37
C VAL A 279 12.46 1.47 18.91
N THR A 280 12.09 2.06 17.77
CA THR A 280 10.75 1.94 17.22
C THR A 280 10.43 0.50 16.79
N GLY A 281 11.36 -0.17 16.11
CA GLY A 281 11.19 -1.57 15.74
C GLY A 281 11.08 -2.50 16.94
N ALA A 282 11.88 -2.27 17.99
CA ALA A 282 11.75 -3.02 19.24
C ALA A 282 10.37 -2.82 19.88
N LEU A 283 9.82 -1.60 19.83
CA LEU A 283 8.47 -1.30 20.32
C LEU A 283 7.40 -2.03 19.49
N VAL A 284 7.52 -2.02 18.15
CA VAL A 284 6.59 -2.73 17.25
C VAL A 284 6.63 -4.24 17.49
N SER A 285 7.82 -4.84 17.61
CA SER A 285 7.96 -6.26 17.93
C SER A 285 7.39 -6.62 19.31
N LEU A 286 7.56 -5.73 20.30
CA LEU A 286 7.02 -5.92 21.63
C LEU A 286 5.48 -5.90 21.62
N VAL A 287 4.88 -4.94 20.92
CA VAL A 287 3.42 -4.83 20.77
C VAL A 287 2.86 -6.00 19.98
N GLY A 288 3.54 -6.40 18.89
CA GLY A 288 3.13 -7.53 18.07
C GLY A 288 3.40 -8.91 18.69
N LEU A 289 4.06 -8.96 19.85
CA LEU A 289 4.50 -10.19 20.53
C LEU A 289 5.20 -11.19 19.59
N ARG A 290 5.89 -10.69 18.56
CA ARG A 290 6.51 -11.50 17.51
C ARG A 290 7.87 -10.94 17.11
N PRO A 291 8.85 -11.80 16.76
CA PRO A 291 10.13 -11.33 16.22
C PRO A 291 9.92 -10.64 14.87
N PRO A 292 10.76 -9.65 14.52
CA PRO A 292 10.61 -8.90 13.29
C PRO A 292 10.81 -9.78 12.06
N GLY A 293 9.82 -9.78 11.17
CA GLY A 293 9.81 -10.54 9.93
C GLY A 293 10.75 -10.00 8.85
N ARG A 294 10.61 -10.53 7.63
CA ARG A 294 11.33 -9.97 6.46
C ARG A 294 10.78 -8.59 6.08
N VAL A 295 9.46 -8.44 6.09
CA VAL A 295 8.78 -7.18 5.74
C VAL A 295 9.12 -6.08 6.74
N ASP A 296 9.02 -6.36 8.04
CA ASP A 296 9.41 -5.43 9.12
C ASP A 296 10.83 -4.88 8.93
N ARG A 297 11.78 -5.73 8.54
CA ARG A 297 13.16 -5.31 8.27
C ARG A 297 13.27 -4.40 7.04
N LEU A 298 12.47 -4.63 6.00
CA LEU A 298 12.40 -3.75 4.83
C LEU A 298 11.81 -2.39 5.19
N VAL A 299 10.73 -2.35 5.98
CA VAL A 299 10.13 -1.11 6.48
C VAL A 299 11.13 -0.31 7.31
N MET A 300 11.88 -0.99 8.17
CA MET A 300 12.92 -0.38 8.99
C MET A 300 14.09 0.14 8.15
N ALA A 301 14.51 -0.59 7.11
CA ALA A 301 15.53 -0.12 6.17
C ALA A 301 15.04 1.11 5.38
N ALA A 302 13.78 1.10 4.96
CA ALA A 302 13.14 2.25 4.31
C ALA A 302 13.09 3.46 5.25
N ALA A 303 12.78 3.25 6.54
CA ALA A 303 12.80 4.30 7.55
C ALA A 303 14.20 4.91 7.75
N VAL A 304 15.26 4.09 7.85
CA VAL A 304 16.63 4.61 7.96
C VAL A 304 17.01 5.42 6.72
N THR A 305 16.71 4.88 5.53
CA THR A 305 17.04 5.50 4.25
C THR A 305 16.29 6.82 4.07
N GLY A 306 14.98 6.84 4.30
CA GLY A 306 14.13 8.03 4.24
C GLY A 306 14.55 9.09 5.26
N GLY A 307 14.82 8.67 6.50
CA GLY A 307 15.30 9.55 7.56
C GLY A 307 16.62 10.23 7.20
N LEU A 308 17.57 9.49 6.61
CA LEU A 308 18.85 10.03 6.15
C LEU A 308 18.70 10.99 4.97
N LEU A 309 17.85 10.63 4.00
CA LEU A 309 17.54 11.48 2.84
C LEU A 309 16.92 12.82 3.25
N LEU A 310 16.21 12.87 4.38
CA LEU A 310 15.68 14.12 4.94
C LEU A 310 16.68 14.83 5.88
N ALA A 311 17.44 14.08 6.68
CA ALA A 311 18.37 14.64 7.66
C ALA A 311 19.60 15.31 6.99
N ALA A 312 20.14 14.72 5.92
CA ALA A 312 21.30 15.27 5.22
C ALA A 312 21.06 16.66 4.60
N PRO A 313 19.96 16.91 3.85
CA PRO A 313 19.66 18.24 3.31
C PRO A 313 19.20 19.22 4.40
N THR A 314 18.45 18.79 5.42
CA THR A 314 18.09 19.67 6.55
C THR A 314 19.34 20.12 7.32
N TRP A 315 20.33 19.25 7.47
CA TRP A 315 21.62 19.60 8.06
C TRP A 315 22.45 20.55 7.19
N LEU A 316 22.44 20.33 5.88
CA LEU A 316 23.09 21.24 4.93
C LEU A 316 22.45 22.64 5.04
N LEU A 317 21.13 22.70 5.03
CA LEU A 317 20.37 23.95 5.19
C LEU A 317 20.71 24.63 6.52
N ALA A 318 20.71 23.88 7.63
CA ALA A 318 21.11 24.41 8.93
C ALA A 318 22.55 24.91 8.94
N SER A 319 23.47 24.21 8.25
CA SER A 319 24.87 24.61 8.11
C SER A 319 25.01 25.92 7.33
N VAL A 320 24.26 26.07 6.24
CA VAL A 320 24.23 27.30 5.43
C VAL A 320 23.66 28.47 6.25
N LEU A 321 22.57 28.26 6.98
CA LEU A 321 21.91 29.30 7.78
C LEU A 321 22.71 29.66 9.04
N GLY A 322 23.32 28.68 9.70
CA GLY A 322 24.09 28.85 10.93
C GLY A 322 25.47 29.47 10.73
N THR A 323 26.05 29.35 9.53
CA THR A 323 27.34 29.99 9.17
C THR A 323 27.18 31.41 8.62
N ARG A 324 25.95 31.91 8.45
CA ARG A 324 25.70 33.33 8.13
C ARG A 324 26.02 34.19 9.36
N VAL A 325 27.19 34.80 9.36
CA VAL A 325 27.55 35.87 10.30
C VAL A 325 26.73 37.11 9.95
N ARG A 326 25.93 37.62 10.91
CA ARG A 326 25.34 38.96 10.78
C ARG A 326 26.49 39.97 10.80
N SER A 327 26.64 40.73 9.73
CA SER A 327 27.54 41.88 9.67
C SER A 327 26.93 43.03 10.48
N GLU A 328 26.87 42.88 11.79
CA GLU A 328 26.50 44.00 12.67
C GLU A 328 27.62 44.22 13.67
N VAL A 329 28.03 45.50 13.73
CA VAL A 329 28.99 46.13 14.63
C VAL A 329 30.47 46.05 14.22
N GLY A 330 30.82 47.01 13.36
CA GLY A 330 32.17 47.46 13.04
C GLY A 330 32.19 48.91 12.54
N ARG A 331 31.36 49.77 13.14
CA ARG A 331 31.58 51.23 13.22
C ARG A 331 31.66 51.57 14.70
N ALA A 332 32.88 51.56 15.23
CA ALA A 332 33.31 52.28 16.42
C ALA A 332 34.82 52.07 16.55
N GLY A 333 35.58 53.14 16.34
CA GLY A 333 37.04 53.16 16.22
C GLY A 333 37.42 54.08 15.08
#